data_AF-A0AAU7QAP6-F1
#
_entry.id   AF-A0AAU7QAP6-F1
#
_cell.length_a   1.000
_cell.length_b   1.000
_cell.length_c   1.000
_cell.angle_alpha   90.00
_cell.angle_beta   90.00
_cell.angle_gamma   90.00
#
_symmetry.space_group_name_H-M   'P 1'
#
loop_
_entity.id
_entity.type
_entity.pdbx_description
1 polymer ?
#
loop_
_entity_poly.entity_id
_entity_poly.type
_entity_poly.pdbx_seq_one_letter_code
_entity_poly.pdbx_strand_id
1 'polypeptide(L)' 'MAIKTRQALLKQVVRQKTLIAGAHITFPGIGYLRADGAQGYRWTPVGFGEVR' A
#
# COMPACT_ATOMS: atom_id res chain seq x y z
N MET A 1 -8.52 -12.19 14.06
CA MET A 1 -9.14 -11.62 12.84
C MET A 1 -8.25 -10.61 12.11
N ALA A 2 -7.48 -9.75 12.79
CA ALA A 2 -6.63 -8.72 12.15
C ALA A 2 -5.66 -9.23 11.05
N ILE A 3 -4.96 -10.34 11.28
CA ILE A 3 -4.00 -10.89 10.29
C ILE A 3 -4.71 -11.28 8.97
N LYS A 4 -5.87 -11.94 9.07
CA LYS A 4 -6.66 -12.38 7.90
C LYS A 4 -7.15 -11.18 7.09
N THR A 5 -7.69 -10.16 7.77
CA THR A 5 -8.13 -8.91 7.12
C THR A 5 -6.96 -8.22 6.42
N ARG A 6 -5.82 -8.08 7.10
CA ARG A 6 -4.60 -7.50 6.51
C ARG A 6 -4.17 -8.26 5.26
N GLN A 7 -4.06 -9.58 5.32
CA GLN A 7 -3.64 -10.39 4.17
C GLN A 7 -4.60 -10.27 2.98
N ALA A 8 -5.91 -10.29 3.22
CA ALA A 8 -6.90 -10.14 2.15
C ALA A 8 -6.84 -8.75 1.50
N LEU A 9 -6.75 -7.70 2.33
CA LEU A 9 -6.66 -6.32 1.86
C LEU A 9 -5.39 -6.07 1.06
N LEU A 10 -4.21 -6.47 1.58
CA LEU A 10 -2.93 -6.29 0.89
C LEU A 10 -2.93 -6.99 -0.48
N LYS A 11 -3.50 -8.20 -0.58
CA LYS A 11 -3.69 -8.88 -1.87
C LYS A 11 -4.59 -8.07 -2.82
N GLN A 12 -5.69 -7.52 -2.32
CA GLN A 12 -6.63 -6.75 -3.14
C GLN A 12 -6.00 -5.47 -3.69
N VAL A 13 -5.41 -4.65 -2.82
CA VAL A 13 -4.86 -3.34 -3.20
C VAL A 13 -3.67 -3.47 -4.15
N VAL A 14 -2.87 -4.53 -4.05
CA VAL A 14 -1.79 -4.82 -5.00
C VAL A 14 -2.35 -5.21 -6.37
N ARG A 15 -3.34 -6.10 -6.43
CA ARG A 15 -3.97 -6.49 -7.71
C ARG A 15 -4.61 -5.29 -8.41
N GLN A 16 -5.29 -4.44 -7.66
CA GLN A 16 -6.01 -3.29 -8.19
C GLN A 16 -5.13 -2.05 -8.37
N LYS A 17 -3.87 -2.08 -7.92
CA LYS A 17 -2.97 -0.91 -7.86
C LYS A 17 -3.64 0.28 -7.16
N THR A 18 -4.39 0.01 -6.10
CA THR A 18 -5.15 1.02 -5.36
C THR A 18 -4.20 2.00 -4.66
N LEU A 19 -4.50 3.30 -4.75
CA LEU A 19 -3.85 4.32 -3.92
C LEU A 19 -4.35 4.19 -2.47
N ILE A 20 -3.42 4.15 -1.52
CA ILE A 20 -3.72 3.90 -0.10
C ILE A 20 -3.27 5.09 0.74
N ALA A 21 -4.06 5.44 1.74
CA ALA A 21 -3.68 6.33 2.84
C ALA A 21 -3.64 5.53 4.15
N GLY A 22 -2.44 5.33 4.71
CA GLY A 22 -2.21 4.56 5.94
C GLY A 22 -1.92 5.45 7.13
N ALA A 23 -2.68 5.29 8.22
CA ALA A 23 -2.54 6.10 9.44
C ALA A 23 -1.20 5.93 10.17
N HIS A 24 -0.52 4.79 9.98
CA HIS A 24 0.74 4.44 10.68
C HIS A 24 1.86 4.04 9.72
N ILE A 25 1.87 4.62 8.53
CA ILE A 25 2.99 4.54 7.59
C ILE A 25 3.76 5.86 7.63
N THR A 26 5.02 5.88 7.24
CA THR A 26 5.84 7.11 7.16
C THR A 26 5.06 8.22 6.47
N PHE A 27 4.91 9.36 7.15
CA PHE A 27 4.18 10.53 6.66
C PHE A 27 4.70 10.94 5.26
N PRO A 28 3.82 11.25 4.29
CA PRO A 28 2.37 11.52 4.39
C PRO A 28 1.47 10.28 4.46
N GLY A 29 2.04 9.06 4.48
CA GLY A 29 1.27 7.82 4.55
C GLY A 29 0.48 7.48 3.28
N ILE A 30 0.71 8.22 2.18
CA ILE A 30 0.02 8.04 0.90
C ILE A 30 0.95 7.35 -0.10
N GLY A 31 0.46 6.31 -0.77
CA GLY A 31 1.29 5.48 -1.64
C GLY A 31 0.60 4.23 -2.17
N TYR A 32 1.40 3.37 -2.77
CA TYR A 32 0.99 2.10 -3.36
C TYR A 32 1.72 0.93 -2.70
N LEU A 33 1.11 -0.26 -2.79
CA LEU A 33 1.77 -1.52 -2.48
C LEU A 33 2.06 -2.29 -3.75
N ARG A 34 3.20 -2.99 -3.77
CA ARG A 34 3.59 -3.93 -4.82
C ARG A 34 3.96 -5.27 -4.21
N ALA A 35 3.79 -6.35 -4.96
CA ALA A 35 4.33 -7.65 -4.57
C ALA A 35 5.86 -7.58 -4.53
N ASP A 36 6.46 -8.26 -3.55
CA ASP A 36 7.92 -8.36 -3.41
C ASP A 36 8.31 -9.85 -3.34
N GLY A 37 8.74 -10.41 -4.47
CA GLY A 37 9.04 -11.82 -4.62
C GLY A 37 7.82 -12.75 -4.41
N ALA A 38 8.11 -13.99 -3.99
CA ALA A 38 7.10 -15.01 -3.72
C ALA A 38 6.33 -14.77 -2.40
N GLN A 39 6.93 -14.04 -1.46
CA GLN A 39 6.36 -13.75 -0.15
C GLN A 39 6.71 -12.33 0.28
N GLY A 40 5.72 -11.43 0.27
CA GLY A 40 5.89 -10.08 0.80
C GLY A 40 5.23 -9.00 -0.03
N TYR A 41 5.30 -7.78 0.51
CA TYR A 41 4.83 -6.57 -0.13
C TYR A 41 5.81 -5.43 0.14
N ARG A 42 5.99 -4.57 -0.85
CA ARG A 42 6.80 -3.36 -0.76
C ARG A 42 5.94 -2.12 -0.84
N TRP A 43 6.17 -1.19 0.08
CA TRP A 43 5.57 0.15 0.07
C TRP A 43 6.28 1.06 -0.93
N THR A 44 5.52 1.80 -1.73
CA THR A 44 6.03 2.82 -2.64
C THR A 44 5.30 4.13 -2.37
N PRO A 45 5.94 5.13 -1.73
CA PRO A 45 5.34 6.46 -1.52
C PRO A 45 4.94 7.10 -2.85
N VAL A 46 3.91 7.95 -2.83
CA VAL A 46 3.65 8.84 -3.97
C VAL A 46 4.78 9.85 -4.12
N GLY A 47 5.03 10.28 -5.36
CA GLY A 47 5.93 11.41 -5.62
C GLY A 47 5.31 12.71 -5.13
N PHE A 48 6.15 13.64 -4.69
CA PHE A 48 5.75 15.01 -4.39
C PHE A 48 5.55 15.80 -5.69
N GLY A 49 4.49 16.61 -5.77
CA GLY A 49 4.19 17.45 -6.90
C GLY A 49 3.03 18.41 -6.62
N GLU A 50 2.86 19.39 -7.49
CA GLU A 50 1.75 20.34 -7.42
C GLU A 50 0.42 19.64 -7.70
N VAL A 51 -0.66 20.11 -7.04
CA VAL A 51 -2.01 19.69 -7.38
C VAL A 51 -2.34 20.26 -8.76
N ARG A 52 -2.70 19.37 -9.67
CA ARG A 52 -3.13 19.72 -11.03
C ARG A 52 -4.64 19.69 -11.12
#